data_AF-A0A6C0IIG5-F1
#
_entry.id   AF-A0A6C0IIG5-F1
#
_cell.length_a   1.000
_cell.length_b   1.000
_cell.length_c   1.000
_cell.angle_alpha   90.00
_cell.angle_beta   90.00
_cell.angle_gamma   90.00
#
_symmetry.space_group_name_H-M   'P 1'
#
loop_
_entity.id
_entity.type
_entity.pdbx_description
1 polymer ?
#
loop_
_entity_poly.entity_id
_entity_poly.type
_entity_poly.pdbx_seq_one_letter_code
_entity_poly.pdbx_strand_id
1 'polypeptide(L)'
;MNYNRSRNKWTVNEILSLEREYELLEMTIQEIALKHSRSVEAILFRLDSEGFINNWYDARGYNNFLNNNNEEDKYSDASISDTDDDSDDDEDSDSDDDDDSDSNDDDEIVNLNRRVGYVEITVNEIKNMVTNFLNSMSNSSYINSNFGV
;
A
#
# COMPACT_ATOMS: atom_id res chain seq x y z
N MET A 1 7.75 -13.21 11.38
CA MET A 1 6.29 -13.44 11.40
C MET A 1 5.95 -14.46 10.32
N ASN A 2 5.20 -15.52 10.62
CA ASN A 2 4.84 -16.56 9.63
C ASN A 2 3.54 -16.17 8.91
N TYR A 3 3.65 -15.63 7.70
CA TYR A 3 2.50 -15.28 6.85
C TYR A 3 2.07 -16.49 6.01
N ASN A 4 1.49 -17.51 6.65
CA ASN A 4 1.13 -18.78 6.02
C ASN A 4 -0.03 -18.71 4.98
N ARG A 5 -0.57 -17.51 4.72
CA ARG A 5 -1.70 -17.30 3.79
C ARG A 5 -1.40 -16.31 2.66
N SER A 6 -0.13 -16.15 2.28
CA SER A 6 0.18 -15.46 1.03
C SER A 6 -0.50 -16.21 -0.14
N ARG A 7 -1.17 -15.47 -1.03
CA ARG A 7 -1.92 -15.96 -2.21
C ARG A 7 -3.28 -16.64 -1.98
N ASN A 8 -3.78 -16.75 -0.74
CA ASN A 8 -5.14 -17.28 -0.52
C ASN A 8 -6.21 -16.20 -0.74
N LYS A 9 -7.26 -16.53 -1.52
CA LYS A 9 -8.42 -15.66 -1.73
C LYS A 9 -9.09 -15.29 -0.40
N TRP A 10 -9.67 -14.10 -0.31
CA TRP A 10 -10.46 -13.66 0.84
C TRP A 10 -11.84 -14.30 0.78
N THR A 11 -12.22 -15.00 1.85
CA THR A 11 -13.58 -15.53 2.01
C THR A 11 -14.51 -14.46 2.59
N VAL A 12 -15.82 -14.58 2.33
CA VAL A 12 -16.84 -13.65 2.87
C VAL A 12 -16.76 -13.56 4.39
N ASN A 13 -16.52 -14.69 5.08
CA ASN A 13 -16.38 -14.71 6.53
C ASN A 13 -15.14 -13.95 7.01
N GLU A 14 -14.03 -14.01 6.26
CA GLU A 14 -12.84 -13.23 6.57
C GLU A 14 -13.09 -11.74 6.37
N ILE A 15 -13.84 -11.34 5.32
CA ILE A 15 -14.18 -9.93 5.08
C ILE A 15 -15.09 -9.39 6.18
N LEU A 16 -16.13 -10.13 6.57
CA LEU A 16 -17.00 -9.75 7.68
C LEU A 16 -16.23 -9.67 9.01
N SER A 17 -15.25 -10.56 9.21
CA SER A 17 -14.38 -10.50 10.38
C SER A 17 -13.50 -9.26 10.34
N LEU A 18 -12.96 -8.93 9.16
CA LEU A 18 -12.13 -7.74 8.94
C LEU A 18 -12.91 -6.46 9.24
N GLU A 19 -14.14 -6.33 8.71
CA GLU A 19 -15.04 -5.20 8.98
C GLU A 19 -15.28 -5.07 10.49
N ARG A 20 -15.68 -6.16 11.15
CA ARG A 20 -15.94 -6.15 12.60
C ARG A 20 -14.72 -5.72 13.40
N GLU A 21 -13.54 -6.21 13.03
CA GLU A 21 -12.30 -5.89 13.75
C GLU A 21 -11.86 -4.45 13.56
N TYR A 22 -11.96 -3.94 12.33
CA TYR A 22 -11.52 -2.61 12.02
C TYR A 22 -12.52 -1.54 12.46
N GLU A 23 -13.81 -1.68 12.13
CA GLU A 23 -14.83 -0.66 12.38
C GLU A 23 -15.40 -0.73 13.80
N LEU A 24 -15.66 -1.94 14.32
CA LEU A 24 -16.37 -2.09 15.61
C LEU A 24 -15.42 -2.27 16.80
N LEU A 25 -14.31 -2.97 16.59
CA LEU A 25 -13.30 -3.18 17.65
C LEU A 25 -12.15 -2.18 17.60
N GLU A 26 -12.11 -1.33 16.56
CA GLU A 26 -11.08 -0.30 16.36
C GLU A 26 -9.65 -0.85 16.44
N MET A 27 -9.46 -2.12 16.03
CA MET A 27 -8.16 -2.77 16.07
C MET A 27 -7.19 -2.13 15.07
N THR A 28 -5.90 -2.18 15.40
CA THR A 28 -4.84 -1.70 14.49
C THR A 28 -4.57 -2.71 13.38
N ILE A 29 -4.06 -2.23 12.24
CA ILE A 29 -3.71 -3.09 11.10
C ILE A 29 -2.72 -4.20 11.46
N GLN A 30 -1.84 -3.99 12.45
CA GLN A 30 -0.89 -5.00 12.92
C GLN A 30 -1.60 -6.13 13.68
N GLU A 31 -2.54 -5.79 14.56
CA GLU A 31 -3.29 -6.78 15.34
C GLU A 31 -4.19 -7.62 14.45
N ILE A 32 -4.85 -6.97 13.48
CA ILE A 32 -5.68 -7.63 12.48
C ILE A 32 -4.82 -8.57 11.61
N ALA A 33 -3.64 -8.11 11.17
CA ALA A 33 -2.71 -8.92 10.40
C ALA A 33 -2.31 -10.20 11.13
N LEU A 34 -1.99 -10.10 12.43
CA LEU A 34 -1.68 -11.26 13.27
C LEU A 34 -2.88 -12.21 13.38
N LYS A 35 -4.07 -11.67 13.62
CA LYS A 35 -5.29 -12.46 13.80
C LYS A 35 -5.69 -13.21 12.53
N HIS A 36 -5.60 -12.56 11.38
CA HIS A 36 -5.91 -13.16 10.08
C HIS A 36 -4.75 -13.98 9.50
N SER A 37 -3.58 -13.98 10.14
CA SER A 37 -2.35 -14.61 9.63
C SER A 37 -1.98 -14.13 8.21
N ARG A 38 -2.19 -12.83 7.95
CA ARG A 38 -1.90 -12.14 6.68
C ARG A 38 -0.89 -11.01 6.92
N SER A 39 -0.23 -10.54 5.86
CA SER A 39 0.68 -9.39 5.99
C SER A 39 -0.10 -8.11 6.26
N VAL A 40 0.55 -7.13 6.89
CA VAL A 40 -0.04 -5.80 7.14
C VAL A 40 -0.45 -5.14 5.82
N GLU A 41 0.37 -5.30 4.78
CA GLU A 41 0.06 -4.84 3.43
C GLU A 41 -1.22 -5.49 2.89
N ALA A 42 -1.39 -6.80 3.04
CA ALA A 42 -2.60 -7.49 2.58
C ALA A 42 -3.87 -7.01 3.32
N ILE A 43 -3.74 -6.65 4.60
CA ILE A 43 -4.83 -6.01 5.35
C ILE A 43 -5.13 -4.64 4.76
N LEU A 44 -4.12 -3.78 4.56
CA LEU A 44 -4.28 -2.44 3.99
C LEU A 44 -4.95 -2.47 2.62
N PHE A 45 -4.46 -3.31 1.70
CA PHE A 45 -5.06 -3.51 0.40
C PHE A 45 -6.54 -3.90 0.49
N ARG A 46 -6.88 -4.78 1.45
CA ARG A 46 -8.27 -5.20 1.59
C ARG A 46 -9.15 -4.10 2.17
N LEU A 47 -8.69 -3.40 3.21
CA LEU A 47 -9.42 -2.28 3.80
C LEU A 47 -9.72 -1.18 2.77
N ASP A 48 -8.75 -0.88 1.91
CA ASP A 48 -8.88 0.08 0.81
C ASP A 48 -9.89 -0.40 -0.24
N SER A 49 -9.80 -1.67 -0.67
CA SER A 49 -10.73 -2.24 -1.65
C SER A 49 -12.19 -2.31 -1.18
N GLU A 50 -12.42 -2.47 0.12
CA GLU A 50 -13.75 -2.49 0.73
C GLU A 50 -14.25 -1.06 1.06
N GLY A 51 -13.39 -0.05 0.92
CA GLY A 51 -13.74 1.35 1.22
C GLY A 51 -13.84 1.67 2.71
N PHE A 52 -13.24 0.86 3.60
CA PHE A 52 -13.16 1.15 5.03
C PHE A 52 -12.16 2.28 5.34
N ILE A 53 -11.25 2.56 4.41
CA ILE A 53 -10.29 3.66 4.47
C ILE A 53 -10.27 4.38 3.12
N ASN A 54 -10.01 5.69 3.13
CA ASN A 54 -9.88 6.48 1.89
C ASN A 54 -8.45 6.44 1.34
N ASN A 55 -7.47 6.24 2.23
CA ASN A 55 -6.05 6.14 1.90
C ASN A 55 -5.34 5.34 3.00
N TRP A 56 -4.14 4.84 2.70
CA TRP A 56 -3.39 4.01 3.65
C TRP A 56 -2.91 4.78 4.88
N TYR A 57 -2.71 6.10 4.78
CA TYR A 57 -2.28 6.94 5.90
C TYR A 57 -3.37 7.13 6.96
N ASP A 58 -4.64 7.01 6.57
CA ASP A 58 -5.79 7.04 7.47
C ASP A 58 -5.95 5.71 8.25
N ALA A 59 -5.24 4.65 7.85
CA ALA A 59 -5.39 3.34 8.48
C ALA A 59 -4.86 3.33 9.92
N ARG A 60 -5.70 2.83 10.84
CA ARG A 60 -5.34 2.71 12.27
C ARG A 60 -4.06 1.90 12.46
N GLY A 61 -3.01 2.54 12.97
CA GLY A 61 -1.71 1.92 13.23
C GLY A 61 -0.69 2.03 12.09
N TYR A 62 -1.02 2.66 10.96
CA TYR A 62 -0.12 2.75 9.80
C TYR A 62 1.22 3.45 10.10
N ASN A 63 1.20 4.54 10.88
CA ASN A 63 2.44 5.25 11.25
C ASN A 63 3.41 4.37 12.05
N ASN A 64 2.90 3.46 12.90
CA ASN A 64 3.75 2.53 13.66
C ASN A 64 4.38 1.48 12.75
N PHE A 65 3.67 1.06 11.71
CA PHE A 65 4.20 0.15 10.70
C PHE A 65 5.35 0.79 9.90
N LEU A 66 5.18 2.05 9.46
CA LEU A 66 6.24 2.79 8.77
C LEU A 66 7.52 2.93 9.61
N ASN A 67 7.38 3.25 10.90
CA ASN A 67 8.53 3.44 11.77
C ASN A 67 9.31 2.13 11.99
N ASN A 68 8.62 1.01 12.15
CA ASN A 68 9.28 -0.28 12.36
C ASN A 68 10.05 -0.76 11.12
N ASN A 69 9.51 -0.55 9.91
CA ASN A 69 10.21 -0.92 8.67
C ASN A 69 11.48 -0.09 8.44
N ASN A 70 11.51 1.16 8.89
CA ASN A 70 12.69 2.02 8.74
C ASN A 70 13.85 1.66 9.70
N GLU A 71 13.61 0.86 10.74
CA GLU A 71 14.65 0.44 11.68
C GLU A 71 15.36 -0.88 11.27
N GLU A 72 14.75 -1.70 10.41
CA GLU A 72 15.30 -3.00 9.99
C GLU A 72 16.39 -2.91 8.91
N ASP A 73 16.54 -1.76 8.23
CA ASP A 73 17.59 -1.54 7.21
C ASP A 73 18.98 -1.21 7.78
N LYS A 74 19.21 -1.30 9.10
CA LYS A 74 20.45 -0.84 9.72
C LYS A 74 21.53 -1.90 10.00
N TYR A 75 21.30 -3.20 9.81
CA TYR A 75 22.36 -4.21 9.91
C TYR A 75 22.02 -5.51 9.14
N SER A 76 22.60 -5.71 7.96
CA SER A 76 22.96 -7.04 7.45
C SER A 76 24.05 -6.94 6.36
N ASP A 77 25.23 -6.49 6.80
CA ASP A 77 26.49 -6.74 6.11
C ASP A 77 27.15 -8.00 6.74
N ALA A 78 27.64 -8.88 5.88
CA ALA A 78 28.47 -10.07 6.12
C ALA A 78 27.90 -11.28 6.90
N SER A 79 27.45 -12.30 6.15
CA SER A 79 27.92 -13.69 6.28
C SER A 79 27.26 -14.57 5.19
N ILE A 80 27.87 -14.59 4.00
CA ILE A 80 27.61 -15.67 3.03
C ILE A 80 28.24 -16.94 3.62
N SER A 81 27.38 -17.90 3.96
CA SER A 81 27.76 -19.25 4.36
C SER A 81 27.47 -20.12 3.16
N ASP A 82 28.51 -20.49 2.43
CA ASP A 82 28.45 -21.54 1.41
C ASP A 82 28.00 -22.83 2.08
N THR A 83 26.77 -23.24 1.78
CA THR A 83 26.30 -24.61 2.01
C THR A 83 25.99 -25.18 0.65
N ASP A 84 26.95 -25.94 0.15
CA ASP A 84 26.75 -26.93 -0.90
C ASP A 84 25.68 -27.92 -0.41
N ASP A 85 24.54 -27.98 -1.09
CA ASP A 85 23.60 -29.09 -0.94
C ASP A 85 23.12 -29.50 -2.34
N ASP A 86 23.81 -30.50 -2.86
CA ASP A 86 23.44 -31.30 -4.03
C ASP A 86 22.10 -31.99 -3.76
N SER A 87 21.08 -31.69 -4.55
CA SER A 87 19.93 -32.58 -4.72
C SER A 87 19.36 -32.41 -6.13
N ASP A 88 19.88 -33.26 -7.03
CA ASP A 88 19.19 -33.69 -8.24
C ASP A 88 17.87 -34.38 -7.83
N ASP A 89 16.74 -33.88 -8.33
CA ASP A 89 15.63 -34.77 -8.69
C ASP A 89 14.81 -34.15 -9.83
N ASP A 90 14.91 -34.81 -10.98
CA ASP A 90 14.15 -34.59 -12.20
C ASP A 90 12.73 -35.15 -12.04
N GLU A 91 11.68 -34.33 -12.13
CA GLU A 91 10.38 -34.81 -12.61
C GLU A 91 9.74 -33.79 -13.55
N ASP A 92 9.87 -34.08 -14.84
CA ASP A 92 9.01 -33.60 -15.92
C ASP A 92 7.54 -33.90 -15.58
N SER A 93 6.71 -32.86 -15.54
CA SER A 93 5.27 -33.02 -15.68
C SER A 93 4.73 -31.94 -16.61
N ASP A 94 4.74 -32.27 -17.90
CA ASP A 94 3.87 -31.66 -18.89
C ASP A 94 2.42 -31.75 -18.42
N SER A 95 1.79 -30.60 -18.24
CA SER A 95 0.34 -30.48 -18.29
C SER A 95 0.01 -29.24 -19.09
N ASP A 96 -0.22 -29.49 -20.37
CA ASP A 96 -1.12 -28.70 -21.20
C ASP A 96 -2.47 -28.61 -20.46
N ASP A 97 -2.86 -27.42 -20.03
CA ASP A 97 -4.26 -27.11 -19.80
C ASP A 97 -4.58 -25.77 -20.45
N ASP A 98 -5.45 -25.89 -21.46
CA ASP A 98 -6.05 -24.84 -22.24
C ASP A 98 -6.86 -23.86 -21.37
N ASP A 99 -6.67 -22.58 -21.67
CA ASP A 99 -7.70 -21.54 -21.83
C ASP A 99 -8.85 -21.45 -20.80
N ASP A 100 -8.84 -20.38 -20.00
CA ASP A 100 -9.97 -19.44 -20.01
C ASP A 100 -9.49 -18.06 -19.54
N SER A 101 -9.22 -17.17 -20.49
CA SER A 101 -8.98 -15.74 -20.24
C SER A 101 -10.27 -15.06 -19.80
N ASP A 102 -10.66 -15.25 -18.53
CA ASP A 102 -11.68 -14.41 -17.90
C ASP A 102 -11.05 -13.05 -17.59
N SER A 103 -11.38 -12.06 -18.42
CA SER A 103 -10.97 -10.67 -18.26
C SER A 103 -11.52 -10.15 -16.94
N ASN A 104 -10.65 -10.07 -15.93
CA ASN A 104 -10.96 -9.45 -14.64
C ASN A 104 -11.21 -7.94 -14.83
N ASP A 105 -12.44 -7.57 -15.14
CA ASP A 105 -12.90 -6.17 -15.12
C ASP A 105 -12.62 -5.50 -13.76
N ASP A 106 -12.52 -6.30 -12.68
CA ASP A 106 -12.15 -5.86 -11.33
C ASP A 106 -10.69 -5.38 -11.24
N ASP A 107 -9.76 -5.97 -11.98
CA ASP A 107 -8.35 -5.55 -11.99
C ASP A 107 -8.17 -4.22 -12.72
N GLU A 108 -9.02 -3.92 -13.72
CA GLU A 108 -9.05 -2.63 -14.41
C GLU A 108 -9.60 -1.53 -13.47
N ILE A 109 -10.66 -1.82 -12.70
CA ILE A 109 -11.21 -0.89 -11.71
C ILE A 109 -10.19 -0.56 -10.61
N VAL A 110 -9.46 -1.57 -10.11
CA VAL A 110 -8.39 -1.38 -9.12
C VAL A 110 -7.26 -0.49 -9.68
N ASN A 111 -6.86 -0.71 -10.93
CA ASN A 111 -5.86 0.13 -11.59
C ASN A 111 -6.35 1.57 -11.84
N LEU A 112 -7.64 1.75 -12.14
CA LEU A 112 -8.26 3.06 -12.29
C LEU A 112 -8.30 3.83 -10.97
N ASN A 113 -8.74 3.20 -9.87
CA ASN A 113 -8.75 3.83 -8.55
C ASN A 113 -7.34 4.22 -8.09
N ARG A 114 -6.35 3.35 -8.33
CA ARG A 114 -4.93 3.68 -8.09
C ARG A 114 -4.49 4.90 -8.88
N ARG A 115 -4.84 4.97 -10.17
CA ARG A 115 -4.49 6.11 -11.04
C ARG A 115 -5.19 7.40 -10.60
N VAL A 116 -6.46 7.33 -10.20
CA VAL A 116 -7.21 8.48 -9.66
C VAL A 116 -6.54 8.99 -8.38
N GLY A 117 -6.16 8.10 -7.45
CA GLY A 117 -5.48 8.50 -6.21
C GLY A 117 -4.15 9.23 -6.45
N TYR A 118 -3.29 8.71 -7.35
CA TYR A 118 -2.07 9.42 -7.73
C TYR A 118 -2.36 10.78 -8.39
N VAL A 119 -3.41 10.88 -9.20
CA VAL A 119 -3.83 12.17 -9.81
C VAL A 119 -4.30 13.15 -8.75
N GLU A 120 -5.08 12.73 -7.76
CA GLU A 120 -5.55 13.60 -6.68
C GLU A 120 -4.41 14.13 -5.82
N ILE A 121 -3.43 13.29 -5.50
CA ILE A 121 -2.22 13.68 -4.76
C ILE A 121 -1.44 14.73 -5.56
N THR A 122 -1.12 14.42 -6.82
CA THR A 122 -0.32 15.33 -7.67
C THR A 122 -1.03 16.65 -7.94
N VAL A 123 -2.36 16.65 -8.10
CA VAL A 123 -3.15 17.88 -8.26
C VAL A 123 -3.11 18.73 -6.99
N ASN A 124 -3.18 18.13 -5.80
CA ASN A 124 -3.03 18.86 -4.55
C ASN A 124 -1.62 19.46 -4.37
N GLU A 125 -0.58 18.74 -4.75
CA GLU A 125 0.79 19.25 -4.77
C GLU A 125 0.94 20.44 -5.73
N ILE A 126 0.42 20.33 -6.95
CA ILE A 126 0.43 21.41 -7.94
C ILE A 126 -0.34 22.62 -7.42
N LYS A 127 -1.52 22.41 -6.82
CA LYS A 127 -2.31 23.48 -6.20
C LYS A 127 -1.48 24.23 -5.16
N ASN A 128 -0.76 23.51 -4.30
CA ASN A 128 0.10 24.13 -3.28
C ASN A 128 1.26 24.92 -3.92
N MET A 129 1.92 24.37 -4.95
CA MET A 129 2.98 25.07 -5.68
C MET A 129 2.48 26.35 -6.34
N VAL A 130 1.33 26.29 -7.02
CA VAL A 130 0.71 27.46 -7.69
C VAL A 130 0.32 28.53 -6.67
N THR A 131 -0.27 28.12 -5.55
CA THR A 131 -0.67 29.07 -4.49
C THR A 131 0.56 29.78 -3.91
N ASN A 132 1.63 29.04 -3.67
CA ASN A 132 2.90 29.60 -3.20
C ASN A 132 3.52 30.55 -4.24
N PHE A 133 3.50 30.19 -5.52
CA PHE A 133 3.99 31.04 -6.60
C PHE A 133 3.19 32.34 -6.69
N LEU A 134 1.86 32.28 -6.71
CA LEU A 134 0.99 33.46 -6.77
C LEU A 134 1.14 34.37 -5.55
N ASN A 135 1.30 33.80 -4.36
CA ASN A 135 1.58 34.55 -3.14
C ASN A 135 2.94 35.25 -3.21
N SER A 136 3.97 34.58 -3.73
CA SER A 136 5.29 35.18 -3.93
C SER A 136 5.27 36.34 -4.93
N MET A 137 4.49 36.21 -6.00
CA MET A 137 4.38 37.18 -7.08
C MET A 137 3.53 38.39 -6.67
N SER A 138 2.45 38.16 -5.90
CA SER A 138 1.66 39.22 -5.29
C SER A 138 2.50 40.03 -4.32
N ASN A 139 3.26 39.38 -3.44
CA ASN A 139 4.17 40.05 -2.51
C ASN A 139 5.32 40.80 -3.23
N SER A 140 5.82 40.28 -4.35
CA SER A 140 6.81 40.97 -5.19
C SER A 140 6.24 42.22 -5.88
N SER A 141 4.94 42.22 -6.21
CA SER A 141 4.26 43.35 -6.87
C SER A 141 4.03 44.54 -5.93
N TYR A 142 3.81 44.30 -4.63
CA TYR A 142 3.68 45.37 -3.63
C TYR A 142 5.00 46.10 -3.32
N ILE A 143 6.16 45.47 -3.58
CA ILE A 143 7.47 46.09 -3.33
C ILE A 143 7.84 47.08 -4.45
N ASN A 144 7.42 46.84 -5.70
CA ASN A 144 7.72 47.73 -6.82
C ASN A 144 6.80 48.96 -6.94
N SER A 145 5.63 48.97 -6.31
CA SER A 145 4.75 50.15 -6.28
C SER A 145 5.12 51.18 -5.21
N ASN A 146 6.05 50.87 -4.30
CA ASN A 146 6.46 51.76 -3.22
C ASN A 146 7.79 52.50 -3.47
N PHE A 147 8.36 52.39 -4.68
CA PHE A 147 9.58 53.08 -5.10
C PHE A 147 9.40 53.74 -6.48
N GLY A 148 8.35 54.56 -6.61
CA GLY A 148 8.12 55.44 -7.75
C GLY A 148 7.85 56.87 -7.24
N VAL A 149 8.93 57.58 -6.92
CA VAL A 149 8.99 59.05 -6.87
C VAL A 149 9.20 59.55 -8.28
#